data_AF-A0A934GQL2-F1
#
_entry.id   AF-A0A934GQL2-F1
#
_cell.length_a   1.000
_cell.length_b   1.000
_cell.length_c   1.000
_cell.angle_alpha   90.00
_cell.angle_beta   90.00
_cell.angle_gamma   90.00
#
_symmetry.space_group_name_H-M   'P 1'
#
loop_
_entity.id
_entity.type
_entity.pdbx_description
1 polymer ?
#
loop_
_entity_poly.entity_id
_entity_poly.type
_entity_poly.pdbx_seq_one_letter_code
_entity_poly.pdbx_strand_id
1 'polypeptide(L)'
;MSKYLGPIKILGTAALLVFLFGRIFTPLSKELLSEKTRDSVLVRAIPFVTIFISIILLYILLIFIIAIRFNGKIPYRTYRPMELTIIAGILIGIVCLFQPWQIIGYEYGFLLLLASTIGFIMWSHVVPQSAANGKSLARFESWHHAAALLAALAVVGILAANLIDHEKPTEPYSYSQRQWDKGLRPEQKAKIEADADRTYKRYNIPFLIFISIGPGLPIYFFLREILASTISKKKNMGQVVAATTSG
;
A
#
# COMPACT_ATOMS: atom_id res chain seq x y z
N MET A 1 -19.58 18.76 4.38
CA MET A 1 -18.86 18.33 3.16
C MET A 1 -18.81 19.41 2.08
N SER A 2 -19.82 20.27 1.92
CA SER A 2 -19.85 21.35 0.90
C SER A 2 -18.60 22.25 0.89
N LYS A 3 -18.08 22.64 2.06
CA LYS A 3 -16.88 23.48 2.21
C LYS A 3 -15.61 22.87 1.58
N TYR A 4 -15.51 21.55 1.47
CA TYR A 4 -14.32 20.86 0.95
C TYR A 4 -14.44 20.46 -0.52
N LEU A 5 -15.64 20.58 -1.10
CA LEU A 5 -15.92 20.17 -2.47
C LEU A 5 -15.16 21.04 -3.49
N GLY A 6 -15.01 22.34 -3.21
CA GLY A 6 -14.27 23.29 -4.05
C GLY A 6 -12.81 22.88 -4.25
N PRO A 7 -12.00 22.79 -3.17
CA PRO A 7 -10.62 22.36 -3.26
C PRO A 7 -10.43 20.99 -3.93
N ILE A 8 -11.28 20.01 -3.61
CA ILE A 8 -11.25 18.67 -4.22
C ILE A 8 -11.44 18.75 -5.73
N LYS A 9 -12.43 19.51 -6.19
CA LYS A 9 -12.71 19.69 -7.63
C LYS A 9 -11.55 20.39 -8.32
N ILE A 10 -11.00 21.45 -7.73
CA ILE A 10 -9.90 22.22 -8.34
C ILE A 10 -8.67 21.33 -8.48
N LEU A 11 -8.25 20.66 -7.41
CA LEU A 11 -7.03 19.86 -7.41
C LEU A 11 -7.17 18.61 -8.30
N GLY A 12 -8.32 17.94 -8.24
CA GLY A 12 -8.61 16.79 -9.11
C GLY A 12 -8.70 17.18 -10.59
N THR A 13 -9.33 18.31 -10.91
CA THR A 13 -9.40 18.81 -12.30
C THR A 13 -8.01 19.18 -12.81
N ALA A 14 -7.21 19.88 -12.01
CA ALA A 14 -5.84 20.22 -12.38
C ALA A 14 -4.99 18.97 -12.64
N ALA A 15 -5.07 17.96 -11.77
CA ALA A 15 -4.35 16.69 -11.95
C ALA A 15 -4.75 15.99 -13.25
N LEU A 16 -6.04 15.96 -13.57
CA LEU A 16 -6.57 15.37 -14.80
C LEU A 16 -6.14 16.14 -16.05
N LEU A 17 -6.20 17.48 -16.02
CA LEU A 17 -5.77 18.30 -17.16
C LEU A 17 -4.28 18.13 -17.46
N VAL A 18 -3.43 18.13 -16.43
CA VAL A 18 -1.98 17.90 -16.58
C VAL A 18 -1.70 16.49 -17.12
N PHE A 19 -2.44 15.48 -16.63
CA PHE A 19 -2.32 14.10 -17.14
C PHE A 19 -2.68 14.00 -18.62
N LEU A 20 -3.83 14.56 -19.00
CA LEU A 20 -4.31 14.56 -20.38
C LEU A 20 -3.33 15.28 -21.30
N PHE A 21 -2.81 16.44 -20.86
CA PHE A 21 -1.77 17.15 -21.60
C PHE A 21 -0.54 16.27 -21.83
N GLY A 22 0.00 15.62 -20.79
CA GLY A 22 1.14 14.71 -20.93
C GLY A 22 0.89 13.58 -21.92
N ARG A 23 -0.33 13.03 -21.94
CA ARG A 23 -0.71 11.94 -22.86
C ARG A 23 -0.86 12.39 -24.31
N ILE A 24 -1.37 13.59 -24.53
CA ILE A 24 -1.63 14.19 -25.86
C ILE A 24 -0.36 14.86 -26.41
N PHE A 25 0.59 15.24 -25.57
CA PHE A 25 1.81 15.93 -25.99
C PHE A 25 2.64 15.12 -27.00
N THR A 26 2.75 13.80 -26.84
CA THR A 26 3.52 12.95 -27.76
C THR A 26 2.99 12.99 -29.21
N PRO A 27 1.70 12.77 -29.49
CA PRO A 27 1.19 12.95 -30.85
C PRO A 27 1.26 14.41 -31.32
N LEU A 28 0.90 15.38 -30.45
CA LEU A 28 0.90 16.80 -30.81
C LEU A 28 2.30 17.31 -31.21
N SER A 29 3.34 16.88 -30.50
CA SER A 29 4.73 17.26 -30.78
C SER A 29 5.25 16.70 -32.10
N LYS A 30 4.69 15.59 -32.61
CA LYS A 30 5.05 15.06 -33.93
C LYS A 30 4.52 15.92 -35.07
N GLU A 31 3.37 16.56 -34.88
CA GLU A 31 2.73 17.40 -35.90
C GLU A 31 3.23 18.85 -35.84
N LEU A 32 3.51 19.37 -34.63
CA LEU A 32 3.83 20.79 -34.44
C LEU A 32 5.33 21.11 -34.40
N LEU A 33 6.20 20.15 -34.08
CA LEU A 33 7.63 20.39 -33.89
C LEU A 33 8.49 19.72 -34.97
N SER A 34 9.56 20.40 -35.37
CA SER A 34 10.59 19.80 -36.21
C SER A 34 11.31 18.65 -35.49
N GLU A 35 11.85 17.71 -36.26
CA GLU A 35 12.56 16.53 -35.73
C GLU A 35 13.72 16.89 -34.81
N LYS A 36 14.53 17.89 -35.19
CA LYS A 36 15.65 18.39 -34.38
C LYS A 36 15.19 18.92 -33.01
N THR A 37 14.05 19.62 -32.96
CA THR A 37 13.49 20.14 -31.70
C THR A 37 12.88 19.04 -30.84
N ARG A 38 12.18 18.09 -31.48
CA ARG A 38 11.57 16.93 -30.81
C ARG A 38 12.60 16.03 -30.12
N ASP A 39 13.79 15.93 -30.71
CA ASP A 39 14.89 15.13 -30.16
C ASP A 39 15.68 15.84 -29.05
N SER A 40 15.36 17.10 -28.76
CA SER A 40 15.92 17.77 -27.59
C SER A 40 15.48 17.08 -26.28
N VAL A 41 16.41 16.98 -25.34
CA VAL A 41 16.20 16.32 -24.04
C VAL A 41 15.01 16.93 -23.30
N LEU A 42 14.85 18.25 -23.36
CA LEU A 42 13.75 18.97 -22.70
C LEU A 42 12.38 18.56 -23.26
N VAL A 43 12.23 18.47 -24.58
CA VAL A 43 10.95 18.09 -25.20
C VAL A 43 10.59 16.64 -24.89
N ARG A 44 11.58 15.73 -24.90
CA ARG A 44 11.39 14.34 -24.51
C ARG A 44 10.99 14.18 -23.03
N ALA A 45 11.41 15.09 -22.16
CA ALA A 45 11.08 15.05 -20.74
C ALA A 45 9.65 15.52 -20.42
N ILE A 46 8.98 16.28 -21.30
CA ILE A 46 7.66 16.87 -21.01
C ILE A 46 6.60 15.82 -20.64
N PRO A 47 6.38 14.73 -21.41
CA PRO A 47 5.42 13.70 -21.02
C PRO A 47 5.72 13.07 -19.67
N PHE A 48 7.01 12.82 -19.39
CA PHE A 48 7.43 12.25 -18.11
C PHE A 48 7.13 13.20 -16.93
N VAL A 49 7.56 14.46 -17.03
CA VAL A 49 7.37 15.46 -15.97
C VAL A 49 5.89 15.73 -15.72
N THR A 50 5.08 15.81 -16.78
CA THR A 50 3.64 16.08 -16.65
C THR A 50 2.89 14.91 -16.00
N ILE A 51 3.18 13.66 -16.40
CA ILE A 51 2.62 12.47 -15.73
C ILE A 51 3.06 12.44 -14.26
N PHE A 52 4.32 12.70 -13.97
CA PHE A 52 4.85 12.73 -12.61
C PHE A 52 4.15 13.79 -11.73
N ILE A 53 4.00 15.03 -12.22
CA ILE A 53 3.26 16.10 -11.53
C ILE A 53 1.81 15.68 -11.29
N SER A 54 1.16 15.06 -12.27
CA SER A 54 -0.21 14.58 -12.13
C SER A 54 -0.33 13.55 -11.00
N ILE A 55 0.58 12.56 -10.94
CA ILE A 55 0.61 11.57 -9.86
C ILE A 55 0.78 12.26 -8.50
N ILE A 56 1.67 13.24 -8.38
CA ILE A 56 1.85 14.01 -7.13
C ILE A 56 0.55 14.74 -6.74
N LEU A 57 -0.11 15.40 -7.69
CA LEU A 57 -1.37 16.10 -7.41
C LEU A 57 -2.49 15.14 -6.98
N LEU A 58 -2.61 13.98 -7.63
CA LEU A 58 -3.55 12.93 -7.22
C LEU A 58 -3.24 12.40 -5.82
N TYR A 59 -1.95 12.25 -5.49
CA TYR A 59 -1.54 11.79 -4.17
C TYR A 59 -1.84 12.83 -3.07
N ILE A 60 -1.59 14.12 -3.33
CA ILE A 60 -1.97 15.21 -2.42
C ILE A 60 -3.50 15.22 -2.21
N LEU A 61 -4.28 15.02 -3.29
CA LEU A 61 -5.74 14.93 -3.19
C LEU A 61 -6.16 13.75 -2.29
N LEU A 62 -5.52 12.59 -2.44
CA LEU A 62 -5.77 11.42 -1.61
C LEU A 62 -5.50 11.71 -0.13
N ILE A 63 -4.35 12.31 0.20
CA ILE A 63 -4.00 12.73 1.56
C ILE A 63 -5.09 13.64 2.12
N PHE A 64 -5.52 14.64 1.35
CA PHE A 64 -6.55 15.59 1.76
C PHE A 64 -7.90 14.91 2.04
N ILE A 65 -8.33 14.01 1.16
CA ILE A 65 -9.57 13.23 1.34
C ILE A 65 -9.50 12.40 2.62
N ILE A 66 -8.37 11.72 2.85
CA ILE A 66 -8.15 10.89 4.04
C ILE A 66 -8.14 11.75 5.30
N ALA A 67 -7.44 12.88 5.29
CA ALA A 67 -7.42 13.82 6.41
C ALA A 67 -8.84 14.30 6.76
N ILE A 68 -9.64 14.74 5.78
CA ILE A 68 -11.05 15.12 6.02
C ILE A 68 -11.85 13.95 6.58
N ARG A 69 -11.61 12.73 6.05
CA ARG A 69 -12.38 11.56 6.42
C ARG A 69 -12.11 11.10 7.85
N PHE A 70 -10.86 11.21 8.32
CA PHE A 70 -10.39 10.57 9.55
C PHE A 70 -9.90 11.52 10.65
N ASN A 71 -9.63 12.80 10.36
CA ASN A 71 -9.17 13.76 11.38
C ASN A 71 -10.14 13.82 12.56
N GLY A 72 -9.58 13.68 13.77
CA GLY A 72 -10.30 13.68 15.04
C GLY A 72 -11.15 12.43 15.31
N LYS A 73 -11.17 11.45 14.41
CA LYS A 73 -12.04 10.25 14.52
C LYS A 73 -11.30 8.98 14.91
N ILE A 74 -9.98 8.94 14.74
CA ILE A 74 -9.18 7.75 15.06
C ILE A 74 -8.64 7.88 16.49
N PRO A 75 -8.98 6.96 17.40
CA PRO A 75 -8.44 6.95 18.75
C PRO A 75 -6.92 6.82 18.78
N TYR A 76 -6.26 7.53 19.72
CA TYR A 76 -4.80 7.50 19.86
C TYR A 76 -4.23 6.07 20.05
N ARG A 77 -4.97 5.20 20.76
CA ARG A 77 -4.63 3.77 20.98
C ARG A 77 -4.58 2.92 19.70
N THR A 78 -5.16 3.42 18.61
CA THR A 78 -5.12 2.79 17.28
C THR A 78 -4.20 3.56 16.36
N TYR A 79 -4.16 4.90 16.48
CA TYR A 79 -3.24 5.76 15.74
C TYR A 79 -1.77 5.39 15.96
N ARG A 80 -1.35 5.26 17.23
CA ARG A 80 0.07 5.07 17.57
C ARG A 80 0.63 3.71 17.15
N PRO A 81 -0.04 2.55 17.39
CA PRO A 81 0.45 1.26 16.88
C PRO A 81 0.52 1.19 15.35
N MET A 82 -0.42 1.85 14.66
CA MET A 82 -0.38 1.97 13.19
C MET A 82 0.85 2.73 12.72
N GLU A 83 1.10 3.89 13.31
CA GLU A 83 2.29 4.70 13.03
C GLU A 83 3.59 3.91 13.28
N LEU A 84 3.67 3.20 14.41
CA LEU A 84 4.83 2.36 14.73
C LEU A 84 4.99 1.19 13.74
N THR A 85 3.89 0.60 13.27
CA THR A 85 3.94 -0.46 12.25
C THR A 85 4.50 0.08 10.93
N ILE A 86 4.08 1.27 10.52
CA ILE A 86 4.58 1.93 9.31
C ILE A 86 6.07 2.24 9.47
N ILE A 87 6.49 2.79 10.61
CA ILE A 87 7.91 3.06 10.91
C ILE A 87 8.72 1.76 10.91
N ALA A 88 8.21 0.68 11.52
CA ALA A 88 8.86 -0.62 11.48
C ALA A 88 9.00 -1.12 10.04
N GLY A 89 7.99 -0.96 9.19
CA GLY A 89 8.06 -1.26 7.76
C GLY A 89 9.14 -0.48 7.03
N ILE A 90 9.31 0.81 7.33
CA ILE A 90 10.42 1.64 6.80
C ILE A 90 11.77 1.05 7.22
N LEU A 91 11.95 0.76 8.51
CA LEU A 91 13.21 0.23 9.04
C LEU A 91 13.54 -1.15 8.45
N ILE A 92 12.55 -2.04 8.37
CA ILE A 92 12.69 -3.37 7.75
C ILE A 92 13.04 -3.21 6.26
N GLY A 93 12.35 -2.33 5.53
CA GLY A 93 12.64 -2.06 4.12
C GLY A 93 14.06 -1.56 3.90
N ILE A 94 14.55 -0.65 4.75
CA ILE A 94 15.95 -0.20 4.75
C ILE A 94 16.90 -1.38 4.97
N VAL A 95 16.67 -2.19 6.01
CA VAL A 95 17.52 -3.36 6.31
C VAL A 95 17.57 -4.31 5.12
N CYS A 96 16.43 -4.58 4.48
CA CYS A 96 16.31 -5.43 3.30
C CYS A 96 17.08 -4.89 2.08
N LEU A 97 17.07 -3.57 1.85
CA LEU A 97 17.84 -2.94 0.77
C LEU A 97 19.35 -3.08 0.96
N PHE A 98 19.82 -3.10 2.20
CA PHE A 98 21.24 -3.22 2.53
C PHE A 98 21.71 -4.67 2.73
N GLN A 99 20.98 -5.68 2.22
CA GLN A 99 21.42 -7.08 2.19
C GLN A 99 22.07 -7.42 0.82
N PRO A 100 23.39 -7.30 0.63
CA PRO A 100 24.03 -7.50 -0.68
C PRO A 100 23.96 -8.95 -1.19
N TRP A 101 23.59 -9.93 -0.35
CA TRP A 101 23.53 -11.35 -0.71
C TRP A 101 22.11 -11.88 -1.03
N GLN A 102 21.06 -11.05 -0.99
CA GLN A 102 19.68 -11.46 -1.28
C GLN A 102 18.98 -10.46 -2.22
N ILE A 103 18.98 -10.74 -3.53
CA ILE A 103 18.30 -9.92 -4.54
C ILE A 103 16.81 -9.76 -4.23
N ILE A 104 16.17 -10.82 -3.74
CA ILE A 104 14.75 -10.75 -3.37
C ILE A 104 14.49 -9.78 -2.21
N GLY A 105 15.41 -9.72 -1.24
CA GLY A 105 15.38 -8.74 -0.17
C GLY A 105 15.46 -7.31 -0.71
N TYR A 106 16.28 -7.08 -1.73
CA TYR A 106 16.37 -5.78 -2.39
C TYR A 106 15.07 -5.38 -3.11
N GLU A 107 14.51 -6.26 -3.95
CA GLU A 107 13.32 -5.96 -4.75
C GLU A 107 12.10 -5.64 -3.88
N TYR A 108 11.78 -6.53 -2.95
CA TYR A 108 10.64 -6.33 -2.07
C TYR A 108 10.94 -5.40 -0.90
N GLY A 109 12.20 -5.29 -0.48
CA GLY A 109 12.63 -4.30 0.50
C GLY A 109 12.41 -2.87 -0.03
N PHE A 110 12.70 -2.65 -1.31
CA PHE A 110 12.37 -1.41 -2.00
C PHE A 110 10.86 -1.16 -1.99
N LEU A 111 10.04 -2.14 -2.40
CA LEU A 111 8.58 -2.01 -2.42
C LEU A 111 8.00 -1.76 -1.02
N LEU A 112 8.48 -2.47 0.00
CA LEU A 112 8.09 -2.29 1.39
C LEU A 112 8.45 -0.90 1.88
N LEU A 113 9.67 -0.43 1.61
CA LEU A 113 10.12 0.91 1.97
C LEU A 113 9.27 1.99 1.28
N LEU A 114 9.04 1.84 -0.02
CA LEU A 114 8.23 2.76 -0.81
C LEU A 114 6.79 2.82 -0.27
N ALA A 115 6.14 1.67 -0.10
CA ALA A 115 4.79 1.58 0.42
C ALA A 115 4.67 2.12 1.85
N SER A 116 5.65 1.83 2.71
CA SER A 116 5.67 2.34 4.08
C SER A 116 5.93 3.84 4.15
N THR A 117 6.78 4.38 3.26
CA THR A 117 7.06 5.82 3.19
C THR A 117 5.84 6.60 2.70
N ILE A 118 5.18 6.11 1.63
CA ILE A 118 3.90 6.66 1.16
C ILE A 118 2.88 6.57 2.29
N GLY A 119 2.74 5.39 2.92
CA GLY A 119 1.87 5.18 4.07
C GLY A 119 2.13 6.17 5.21
N PHE A 120 3.40 6.45 5.52
CA PHE A 120 3.81 7.39 6.56
C PHE A 120 3.45 8.83 6.22
N ILE A 121 3.76 9.28 5.00
CA ILE A 121 3.40 10.61 4.52
C ILE A 121 1.88 10.79 4.64
N MET A 122 1.10 9.80 4.18
CA MET A 122 -0.35 9.85 4.27
C MET A 122 -0.86 9.82 5.72
N TRP A 123 -0.32 8.93 6.56
CA TRP A 123 -0.75 8.74 7.94
C TRP A 123 -0.43 9.92 8.85
N SER A 124 0.74 10.55 8.66
CA SER A 124 1.17 11.73 9.43
C SER A 124 0.26 12.97 9.24
N HIS A 125 -0.58 12.99 8.21
CA HIS A 125 -1.59 14.03 8.01
C HIS A 125 -2.93 13.73 8.69
N VAL A 126 -3.07 12.55 9.30
CA VAL A 126 -4.26 12.18 10.08
C VAL A 126 -4.08 12.64 11.51
N VAL A 127 -4.90 13.59 11.95
CA VAL A 127 -4.88 14.06 13.34
C VAL A 127 -5.69 13.09 14.21
N PRO A 128 -5.09 12.45 15.24
CA PRO A 128 -5.83 11.55 16.12
C PRO A 128 -6.87 12.30 16.96
N GLN A 129 -7.84 11.55 17.50
CA GLN A 129 -8.81 12.05 18.47
C GLN A 129 -8.09 12.55 19.73
N SER A 130 -8.51 13.71 20.25
CA SER A 130 -7.93 14.31 21.45
C SER A 130 -8.11 13.40 22.68
N ALA A 131 -7.16 13.48 23.62
CA ALA A 131 -7.21 12.71 24.87
C ALA A 131 -8.48 12.99 25.68
N ALA A 132 -9.02 14.22 25.63
CA ALA A 132 -10.28 14.59 26.27
C ALA A 132 -11.46 13.76 25.75
N ASN A 133 -11.54 13.57 24.44
CA ASN A 133 -12.59 12.77 23.81
C ASN A 133 -12.33 11.25 23.94
N GLY A 134 -11.12 10.85 24.35
CA GLY A 134 -10.72 9.44 24.52
C GLY A 134 -11.25 8.78 25.81
N LYS A 135 -11.77 9.56 26.77
CA LYS A 135 -12.25 9.05 28.06
C LYS A 135 -13.49 8.15 27.94
N SER A 136 -14.24 8.24 26.85
CA SER A 136 -15.48 7.47 26.60
C SER A 136 -15.31 6.30 25.62
N LEU A 137 -14.06 5.91 25.33
CA LEU A 137 -13.81 4.82 24.38
C LEU A 137 -14.21 3.46 24.97
N ALA A 138 -14.88 2.65 24.15
CA ALA A 138 -15.24 1.29 24.50
C ALA A 138 -13.99 0.46 24.81
N ARG A 139 -14.04 -0.36 25.87
CA ARG A 139 -12.96 -1.31 26.17
C ARG A 139 -12.93 -2.41 25.11
N PHE A 140 -11.74 -2.91 24.79
CA PHE A 140 -11.61 -4.10 23.95
C PHE A 140 -11.93 -5.36 24.76
N GLU A 141 -12.79 -6.21 24.21
CA GLU A 141 -13.04 -7.56 24.68
C GLU A 141 -12.16 -8.54 23.87
N SER A 142 -11.86 -9.71 24.44
CA SER A 142 -10.96 -10.70 23.82
C SER A 142 -11.40 -11.14 22.43
N TRP A 143 -12.72 -11.23 22.20
CA TRP A 143 -13.24 -11.64 20.91
C TRP A 143 -13.04 -10.56 19.81
N HIS A 144 -12.97 -9.26 20.16
CA HIS A 144 -12.62 -8.20 19.19
C HIS A 144 -11.23 -8.46 18.62
N HIS A 145 -10.29 -8.84 19.49
CA HIS A 145 -8.93 -9.21 19.08
C HIS A 145 -8.93 -10.49 18.23
N ALA A 146 -9.70 -11.51 18.62
CA ALA A 146 -9.80 -12.75 17.86
C ALA A 146 -10.36 -12.52 16.45
N ALA A 147 -11.47 -11.79 16.32
CA ALA A 147 -12.08 -11.47 15.03
C ALA A 147 -11.14 -10.62 14.15
N ALA A 148 -10.50 -9.61 14.74
CA ALA A 148 -9.52 -8.78 14.04
C ALA A 148 -8.29 -9.57 13.58
N LEU A 149 -7.81 -10.51 14.41
CA LEU A 149 -6.68 -11.37 14.08
C LEU A 149 -7.04 -12.34 12.95
N LEU A 150 -8.20 -12.97 13.00
CA LEU A 150 -8.67 -13.86 11.93
C LEU A 150 -8.78 -13.12 10.60
N ALA A 151 -9.35 -11.91 10.59
CA ALA A 151 -9.43 -11.09 9.39
C ALA A 151 -8.06 -10.68 8.86
N ALA A 152 -7.14 -10.29 9.75
CA ALA A 152 -5.77 -9.97 9.37
C ALA A 152 -5.05 -11.19 8.77
N LEU A 153 -5.16 -12.37 9.40
CA LEU A 153 -4.58 -13.61 8.89
C LEU A 153 -5.17 -14.02 7.54
N ALA A 154 -6.48 -13.81 7.32
CA ALA A 154 -7.10 -14.05 6.02
C ALA A 154 -6.50 -13.15 4.94
N VAL A 155 -6.31 -11.85 5.22
CA VAL A 155 -5.67 -10.91 4.28
C VAL A 155 -4.22 -11.30 4.00
N VAL A 156 -3.45 -11.66 5.05
CA VAL A 156 -2.07 -12.15 4.90
C VAL A 156 -2.03 -13.41 4.03
N GLY A 157 -2.91 -14.38 4.29
CA GLY A 157 -2.97 -15.63 3.54
C GLY A 157 -3.32 -15.43 2.08
N ILE A 158 -4.30 -14.56 1.78
CA ILE A 158 -4.68 -14.23 0.40
C ILE A 158 -3.52 -13.54 -0.32
N LEU A 159 -2.92 -12.51 0.28
CA LEU A 159 -1.81 -11.79 -0.35
C LEU A 159 -0.59 -12.68 -0.56
N ALA A 160 -0.22 -13.47 0.45
CA ALA A 160 0.89 -14.39 0.36
C ALA A 160 0.64 -15.45 -0.73
N ALA A 161 -0.57 -16.03 -0.81
CA ALA A 161 -0.90 -16.99 -1.85
C ALA A 161 -0.78 -16.39 -3.26
N ASN A 162 -1.29 -15.17 -3.47
CA ASN A 162 -1.18 -14.48 -4.76
C ASN A 162 0.28 -14.16 -5.13
N LEU A 163 1.08 -13.68 -4.17
CA LEU A 163 2.49 -13.40 -4.39
C LEU A 163 3.29 -14.67 -4.67
N ILE A 164 3.04 -15.74 -3.92
CA ILE A 164 3.68 -17.04 -4.13
C ILE A 164 3.37 -17.53 -5.55
N ASP A 165 2.10 -17.53 -5.97
CA ASP A 165 1.73 -17.99 -7.31
C ASP A 165 2.37 -17.15 -8.42
N HIS A 166 2.37 -15.81 -8.29
CA HIS A 166 2.95 -14.89 -9.25
C HIS A 166 4.48 -15.02 -9.40
N GLU A 167 5.17 -15.30 -8.29
CA GLU A 167 6.64 -15.33 -8.22
C GLU A 167 7.23 -16.72 -8.39
N LYS A 168 6.40 -17.70 -8.75
CA LYS A 168 6.87 -19.05 -8.98
C LYS A 168 7.90 -19.03 -10.11
N PRO A 169 9.10 -19.60 -9.90
CA PRO A 169 10.14 -19.58 -10.91
C PRO A 169 9.65 -20.34 -12.15
N THR A 170 9.72 -19.69 -13.31
CA THR A 170 9.31 -20.24 -14.60
C THR A 170 10.51 -20.28 -15.54
N GLU A 171 10.46 -21.21 -16.50
CA GLU A 171 11.41 -21.24 -17.60
C GLU A 171 11.40 -19.88 -18.32
N PRO A 172 12.56 -19.31 -18.68
CA PRO A 172 13.91 -19.91 -18.72
C PRO A 172 14.81 -19.67 -17.48
N TYR A 173 14.28 -19.45 -16.27
CA TYR A 173 15.06 -19.35 -15.01
C TYR A 173 16.28 -18.39 -15.07
N SER A 174 16.05 -17.15 -15.51
CA SER A 174 17.09 -16.12 -15.70
C SER A 174 18.09 -16.37 -16.85
N TYR A 175 17.89 -17.40 -17.67
CA TYR A 175 18.61 -17.57 -18.94
C TYR A 175 17.84 -16.94 -20.10
N SER A 176 18.51 -16.67 -21.22
CA SER A 176 17.78 -16.34 -22.44
C SER A 176 17.08 -17.59 -23.01
N GLN A 177 15.93 -17.42 -23.66
CA GLN A 177 15.19 -18.52 -24.28
C GLN A 177 16.08 -19.35 -25.22
N ARG A 178 16.96 -18.70 -25.99
CA ARG A 178 17.91 -19.37 -26.88
C ARG A 178 18.93 -20.25 -26.12
N GLN A 179 19.45 -19.76 -25.00
CA GLN A 179 20.37 -20.54 -24.16
C GLN A 179 19.65 -21.71 -23.50
N TRP A 180 18.42 -21.48 -23.04
CA TRP A 180 17.59 -22.54 -22.48
C TRP A 180 17.32 -23.63 -23.52
N ASP A 181 16.81 -23.28 -24.70
CA ASP A 181 16.36 -24.26 -25.68
C ASP A 181 17.51 -25.03 -26.34
N LYS A 182 18.62 -24.36 -26.66
CA LYS A 182 19.70 -24.92 -27.49
C LYS A 182 21.05 -25.04 -26.78
N GLY A 183 21.24 -24.34 -25.67
CA GLY A 183 22.54 -24.22 -25.00
C GLY A 183 22.74 -25.16 -23.81
N LEU A 184 21.66 -25.72 -23.25
CA LEU A 184 21.72 -26.52 -22.04
C LEU A 184 21.30 -27.98 -22.29
N ARG A 185 22.09 -28.92 -21.77
CA ARG A 185 21.76 -30.35 -21.77
C ARG A 185 20.56 -30.61 -20.84
N PRO A 186 19.75 -31.66 -21.08
CA PRO A 186 18.59 -31.98 -20.24
C PRO A 186 18.93 -32.11 -18.75
N GLU A 187 20.06 -32.74 -18.42
CA GLU A 187 20.53 -32.88 -17.03
C GLU A 187 20.82 -31.52 -16.35
N GLN A 188 21.35 -30.56 -17.12
CA GLN A 188 21.64 -29.22 -16.60
C GLN A 188 20.36 -28.43 -16.37
N LYS A 189 19.37 -28.56 -17.27
CA LYS A 189 18.04 -27.95 -17.08
C LYS A 189 17.36 -28.46 -15.82
N ALA A 190 17.34 -29.77 -15.63
CA ALA A 190 16.75 -30.40 -14.44
C ALA A 190 17.44 -29.92 -13.16
N LYS A 191 18.77 -29.76 -13.17
CA LYS A 191 19.50 -29.21 -12.03
C LYS A 191 19.15 -27.74 -11.76
N ILE A 192 19.07 -26.91 -12.81
CA ILE A 192 18.70 -25.49 -12.68
C ILE A 192 17.28 -25.33 -12.13
N GLU A 193 16.33 -26.10 -12.66
CA GLU A 193 14.95 -26.11 -12.20
C GLU A 193 14.88 -26.52 -10.72
N ALA A 194 15.53 -27.62 -10.33
CA ALA A 194 15.55 -28.09 -8.95
C ALA A 194 16.23 -27.09 -8.00
N ASP A 195 17.32 -26.45 -8.43
CA ASP A 195 18.01 -25.43 -7.64
C ASP A 195 17.17 -24.14 -7.49
N ALA A 196 16.44 -23.74 -8.55
CA ALA A 196 15.52 -22.60 -8.53
C ALA A 196 14.32 -22.87 -7.61
N ASP A 197 13.67 -24.03 -7.72
CA ASP A 197 12.55 -24.42 -6.87
C ASP A 197 12.97 -24.54 -5.39
N ARG A 198 14.16 -25.10 -5.13
CA ARG A 198 14.72 -25.18 -3.76
C ARG A 198 14.97 -23.79 -3.19
N THR A 199 15.58 -22.88 -3.96
CA THR A 199 15.87 -21.51 -3.53
C THR A 199 14.57 -20.75 -3.26
N TYR A 200 13.61 -20.87 -4.17
CA TYR A 200 12.29 -20.27 -4.06
C TYR A 200 11.55 -20.73 -2.81
N LYS A 201 11.47 -22.05 -2.56
CA LYS A 201 10.82 -22.59 -1.37
C LYS A 201 11.53 -22.21 -0.07
N ARG A 202 12.87 -22.18 -0.06
CA ARG A 202 13.66 -21.94 1.15
C ARG A 202 13.73 -20.46 1.54
N TYR A 203 13.83 -19.56 0.57
CA TYR A 203 14.09 -18.14 0.81
C TYR A 203 12.92 -17.25 0.39
N ASN A 204 12.35 -17.47 -0.80
CA ASN A 204 11.34 -16.58 -1.34
C ASN A 204 10.01 -16.74 -0.61
N ILE A 205 9.49 -17.96 -0.46
CA ILE A 205 8.19 -18.20 0.19
C ILE A 205 8.11 -17.61 1.61
N PRO A 206 9.05 -17.89 2.54
CA PRO A 206 8.98 -17.33 3.89
C PRO A 206 9.03 -15.80 3.88
N PHE A 207 9.83 -15.24 2.98
CA PHE A 207 9.97 -13.79 2.84
C PHE A 207 8.71 -13.13 2.26
N LEU A 208 8.06 -13.75 1.27
CA LEU A 208 6.77 -13.30 0.71
C LEU A 208 5.64 -13.38 1.75
N ILE A 209 5.64 -14.41 2.60
CA ILE A 209 4.73 -14.49 3.75
C ILE A 209 5.01 -13.35 4.73
N PHE A 210 6.27 -13.12 5.07
CA PHE A 210 6.69 -12.07 6.01
C PHE A 210 6.26 -10.67 5.54
N ILE A 211 6.52 -10.30 4.28
CA ILE A 211 6.12 -8.98 3.77
C ILE A 211 4.59 -8.82 3.71
N SER A 212 3.85 -9.92 3.52
CA SER A 212 2.39 -9.93 3.51
C SER A 212 1.76 -9.60 4.88
N ILE A 213 2.53 -9.70 5.98
CA ILE A 213 2.09 -9.29 7.33
C ILE A 213 1.81 -7.79 7.38
N GLY A 214 2.58 -6.97 6.65
CA GLY A 214 2.47 -5.52 6.65
C GLY A 214 1.04 -5.04 6.40
N PRO A 215 0.40 -5.41 5.27
CA PRO A 215 -1.01 -5.09 5.00
C PRO A 215 -2.03 -5.69 5.99
N GLY A 216 -1.72 -6.81 6.65
CA GLY A 216 -2.61 -7.43 7.64
C GLY A 216 -2.71 -6.64 8.95
N LEU A 217 -1.65 -5.95 9.36
CA LEU A 217 -1.61 -5.18 10.61
C LEU A 217 -2.62 -4.02 10.63
N PRO A 218 -2.75 -3.18 9.59
CA PRO A 218 -3.85 -2.22 9.47
C PRO A 218 -5.23 -2.82 9.67
N ILE A 219 -5.50 -3.97 9.07
CA ILE A 219 -6.80 -4.65 9.18
C ILE A 219 -7.06 -5.03 10.63
N TYR A 220 -6.06 -5.59 11.32
CA TYR A 220 -6.17 -5.91 12.74
C TYR A 220 -6.50 -4.67 13.59
N PHE A 221 -5.74 -3.58 13.41
CA PHE A 221 -5.89 -2.37 14.22
C PHE A 221 -7.21 -1.64 13.96
N PHE A 222 -7.67 -1.56 12.70
CA PHE A 222 -8.93 -0.91 12.37
C PHE A 222 -10.13 -1.77 12.77
N LEU A 223 -10.12 -3.07 12.47
CA LEU A 223 -11.29 -3.91 12.69
C LEU A 223 -11.61 -4.05 14.18
N ARG A 224 -10.62 -4.22 15.05
CA ARG A 224 -10.85 -4.26 16.51
C ARG A 224 -11.49 -2.96 17.03
N GLU A 225 -11.12 -1.81 16.47
CA GLU A 225 -11.68 -0.50 16.85
C GLU A 225 -13.12 -0.32 16.33
N ILE A 226 -13.39 -0.78 15.11
CA ILE A 226 -14.73 -0.77 14.52
C ILE A 226 -15.68 -1.66 15.32
N LEU A 227 -15.25 -2.87 15.70
CA LEU A 227 -16.07 -3.80 16.47
C LEU A 227 -16.40 -3.22 17.86
N ALA A 228 -15.39 -2.71 18.57
CA ALA A 228 -15.59 -2.13 19.90
C ALA A 228 -16.52 -0.90 19.88
N SER A 229 -16.38 -0.03 18.88
CA SER A 229 -17.22 1.18 18.75
C SER A 229 -18.67 0.86 18.38
N THR A 230 -18.90 -0.14 17.52
CA THR A 230 -20.23 -0.53 17.05
C THR A 230 -21.10 -1.06 18.19
N ILE A 231 -20.52 -1.88 19.07
CA ILE A 231 -21.25 -2.50 20.17
C ILE A 231 -21.54 -1.54 21.30
N SER A 232 -20.58 -0.68 21.63
CA SER A 232 -20.81 0.39 22.60
C SER A 232 -21.98 1.29 22.17
N LYS A 233 -22.03 1.64 20.87
CA LYS A 233 -23.15 2.40 20.30
C LYS A 233 -24.48 1.67 20.45
N LYS A 234 -24.52 0.35 20.16
CA LYS A 234 -25.73 -0.47 20.30
C LYS A 234 -26.22 -0.54 21.75
N LYS A 235 -25.30 -0.71 22.71
CA LYS A 235 -25.63 -0.75 24.15
C LYS A 235 -26.24 0.56 24.62
N ASN A 236 -25.66 1.69 24.23
CA ASN A 236 -26.16 3.01 24.60
C ASN A 236 -27.55 3.29 24.01
N MET A 237 -27.81 2.90 22.76
CA MET A 237 -29.15 3.04 22.16
C MET A 237 -30.20 2.19 22.89
N GLY A 238 -29.86 0.95 23.28
CA GLY A 238 -30.77 0.10 24.04
C GLY A 238 -31.13 0.67 25.42
N GLN A 239 -30.16 1.28 26.12
CA GLN A 239 -30.39 1.93 27.41
C GLN A 239 -31.29 3.18 27.29
N VAL A 240 -31.10 3.99 26.24
CA VAL A 240 -31.95 5.17 26.00
C VAL A 240 -33.39 4.74 25.70
N VAL A 241 -33.59 3.74 24.84
CA VAL A 241 -34.93 3.24 24.51
C VAL A 241 -35.64 2.67 25.75
N ALA A 242 -34.94 1.86 26.56
CA ALA A 242 -35.50 1.30 27.78
C ALA A 242 -35.93 2.39 28.79
N ALA A 243 -35.13 3.45 28.94
CA ALA A 243 -35.44 4.58 29.82
C ALA A 243 -36.65 5.41 29.34
N THR A 244 -36.88 5.52 28.04
CA THR A 244 -38.04 6.23 27.47
C THR A 244 -39.34 5.43 27.51
N THR A 245 -39.29 4.10 27.65
CA THR A 245 -40.48 3.23 27.71
C THR A 245 -40.97 2.95 29.13
N SER A 246 -40.19 3.34 30.14
CA SER A 246 -40.49 3.08 31.56
C SER A 246 -41.01 4.31 32.33
N GLY A 247 -41.30 5.41 31.64
CA GLY A 247 -41.91 6.63 32.20
C GLY A 247 -43.20 6.98 31.50
#